data_AF-A0A2G6DUH4-F1
#
_entry.id   AF-A0A2G6DUH4-F1
#
_cell.length_a   1.000
_cell.length_b   1.000
_cell.length_c   1.000
_cell.angle_alpha   90.00
_cell.angle_beta   90.00
_cell.angle_gamma   90.00
#
_symmetry.space_group_name_H-M   'P 1'
#
loop_
_entity.id
_entity.type
_entity.pdbx_description
1 polymer ?
#
loop_
_entity_poly.entity_id
_entity_poly.type
_entity_poly.pdbx_seq_one_letter_code
_entity_poly.pdbx_strand_id
1 'polypeptide(L)'
;FAGELQRLGSTTPLMLGGATTSKAHTAVKVVPAYDGPVVWVKDASRSVPVAAYARANAPQIDWSSYTPPRPRMLAGSGSFTRLFDGYPLEELRDYIDWTPFFTTWEMKGRYPDILNSPSAGTEARRLFDDANDMLDLLVKENWLTARAVIGLFPANTCGDDTLIYTDESRSQVRTTLHHLRQQGAHREGVANKSVADFVAPVDTGLADYVGAFAVTTGIGIAGKLEQFRAEHDDYSAILLESLADRLAESFAERMHQRVRTEFWGYAAREQLDNDELIAERYTGIRPAPGYPASPDHTEKLTLWQLLDVQDNIGITLTESMAMWPGASVSGWYFSHPQAQYFVVGRIGRDQVADYAARKGWDDKTAHSWLAPNLAYDPD
;
A
#
# COMPACT_ATOMS: atom_id res chain seq x y z
N PHE A 1 21.17 -1.87 -37.69
CA PHE A 1 20.00 -1.90 -36.77
C PHE A 1 19.36 -0.53 -36.65
N ALA A 2 20.01 0.47 -36.04
CA ALA A 2 19.49 1.85 -35.94
C ALA A 2 19.02 2.44 -37.28
N GLY A 3 19.86 2.41 -38.32
CA GLY A 3 19.45 2.90 -39.66
C GLY A 3 18.27 2.14 -40.28
N GLU A 4 18.04 0.89 -39.88
CA GLU A 4 16.89 0.11 -40.35
C GLU A 4 15.62 0.49 -39.58
N LEU A 5 15.72 0.74 -38.27
CA LEU A 5 14.60 1.29 -37.49
C LEU A 5 14.18 2.68 -38.00
N GLN A 6 15.15 3.52 -38.36
CA GLN A 6 14.89 4.80 -39.01
C GLN A 6 14.18 4.63 -40.36
N ARG A 7 14.66 3.70 -41.19
CA ARG A 7 14.05 3.39 -42.49
C ARG A 7 12.60 2.91 -42.36
N LEU A 8 12.29 2.19 -41.27
CA LEU A 8 10.95 1.72 -40.94
C LEU A 8 10.08 2.79 -40.26
N GLY A 9 10.60 4.01 -40.06
CA GLY A 9 9.88 5.11 -39.41
C GLY A 9 9.60 4.87 -37.93
N SER A 10 10.38 4.01 -37.26
CA SER A 10 10.23 3.75 -35.84
C SER A 10 10.58 4.99 -35.02
N THR A 11 9.79 5.27 -33.99
CA THR A 11 10.04 6.33 -33.01
C THR A 11 10.35 5.77 -31.62
N THR A 12 10.43 4.45 -31.49
CA THR A 12 10.66 3.75 -30.21
C THR A 12 12.08 3.99 -29.71
N PRO A 13 12.30 4.34 -28.43
CA PRO A 13 13.65 4.49 -27.88
C PRO A 13 14.53 3.24 -28.11
N LEU A 14 15.77 3.45 -28.58
CA LEU A 14 16.75 2.42 -28.84
C LEU A 14 17.70 2.28 -27.65
N MET A 15 17.60 1.18 -26.90
CA MET A 15 18.53 0.85 -25.82
C MET A 15 19.60 -0.14 -26.30
N LEU A 16 20.87 0.12 -25.98
CA LEU A 16 22.02 -0.68 -26.39
C LEU A 16 22.87 -1.05 -25.17
N GLY A 17 23.22 -2.32 -25.02
CA GLY A 17 24.16 -2.76 -24.00
C GLY A 17 24.69 -4.17 -24.27
N GLY A 18 25.67 -4.59 -23.47
CA GLY A 18 26.37 -5.86 -23.64
C GLY A 18 27.86 -5.68 -23.95
N ALA A 19 28.62 -6.77 -23.83
CA ALA A 19 30.09 -6.79 -23.79
C ALA A 19 30.79 -6.11 -24.99
N THR A 20 30.12 -6.02 -26.14
CA THR A 20 30.66 -5.48 -27.39
C THR A 20 30.28 -4.03 -27.66
N THR A 21 29.46 -3.42 -26.79
CA THR A 21 28.98 -2.04 -26.96
C THR A 21 29.64 -1.12 -25.92
N SER A 22 29.85 0.14 -26.28
CA SER A 22 30.38 1.15 -25.35
C SER A 22 29.65 2.48 -25.51
N LYS A 23 29.73 3.34 -24.48
CA LYS A 23 29.20 4.71 -24.53
C LYS A 23 29.76 5.49 -25.74
N ALA A 24 31.07 5.36 -25.96
CA ALA A 24 31.76 6.01 -27.07
C ALA A 24 31.30 5.48 -28.43
N HIS A 25 31.20 4.15 -28.59
CA HIS A 25 30.71 3.55 -29.82
C HIS A 25 29.28 3.99 -30.15
N THR A 26 28.39 3.97 -29.15
CA THR A 26 26.99 4.34 -29.31
C THR A 26 26.83 5.79 -29.76
N ALA A 27 27.52 6.73 -29.09
CA ALA A 27 27.45 8.16 -29.42
C ALA A 27 27.95 8.47 -30.84
N VAL A 28 29.00 7.78 -31.29
CA VAL A 28 29.65 8.10 -32.57
C VAL A 28 29.01 7.36 -33.74
N LYS A 29 28.49 6.15 -33.52
CA LYS A 29 28.07 5.26 -34.62
C LYS A 29 26.59 4.96 -34.66
N VAL A 30 25.88 5.09 -33.55
CA VAL A 30 24.47 4.69 -33.46
C VAL A 30 23.53 5.88 -33.36
N VAL A 31 23.84 6.87 -32.52
CA VAL A 31 23.05 8.11 -32.38
C VAL A 31 22.82 8.82 -33.72
N PRO A 32 23.82 9.01 -34.61
CA PRO A 32 23.59 9.72 -35.87
C PRO A 32 22.72 8.96 -36.88
N ALA A 33 22.41 7.70 -36.62
CA ALA A 33 21.70 6.81 -37.53
C ALA A 33 20.23 6.56 -37.14
N TYR A 34 19.74 7.22 -36.08
CA TYR A 34 18.38 7.10 -35.60
C TYR A 34 17.91 8.41 -34.97
N ASP A 35 16.78 8.94 -35.44
CA ASP A 35 16.26 10.24 -34.99
C ASP A 35 15.59 10.13 -33.60
N GLY A 36 15.18 8.92 -33.19
CA GLY A 36 14.62 8.64 -31.89
C GLY A 36 15.67 8.55 -30.77
N PRO A 37 15.27 8.55 -29.48
CA PRO A 37 16.21 8.50 -28.36
C PRO A 37 17.08 7.24 -28.38
N VAL A 38 18.40 7.39 -28.21
CA VAL A 38 19.35 6.26 -28.12
C VAL A 38 20.06 6.29 -26.76
N VAL A 39 19.96 5.18 -26.01
CA VAL A 39 20.54 5.06 -24.66
C VAL A 39 21.52 3.88 -24.63
N TRP A 40 22.75 4.14 -24.20
CA TRP A 40 23.71 3.07 -23.92
C TRP A 40 23.73 2.71 -22.43
N VAL A 41 23.69 1.42 -22.14
CA VAL A 41 23.76 0.85 -20.79
C VAL A 41 24.89 -0.19 -20.74
N LYS A 42 25.67 -0.17 -19.65
CA LYS A 42 26.86 -1.03 -19.49
C LYS A 42 26.50 -2.52 -19.53
N ASP A 43 25.32 -2.86 -19.03
CA ASP A 43 24.75 -4.20 -19.10
C ASP A 43 23.24 -4.07 -19.38
N ALA A 44 22.83 -4.32 -20.63
CA ALA A 44 21.42 -4.25 -21.04
C ALA A 44 20.56 -5.32 -20.36
N SER A 45 21.17 -6.38 -19.79
CA SER A 45 20.44 -7.36 -19.00
C SER A 45 20.19 -6.88 -17.56
N ARG A 46 20.93 -5.86 -17.10
CA ARG A 46 20.76 -5.20 -15.80
C ARG A 46 20.15 -3.81 -15.90
N SER A 47 19.91 -3.30 -17.11
CA SER A 47 19.15 -2.06 -17.29
C SER A 47 17.70 -2.33 -16.94
N VAL A 48 17.17 -1.49 -16.07
CA VAL A 48 15.73 -1.40 -15.86
C VAL A 48 15.09 -0.98 -17.20
N PRO A 49 14.15 -1.76 -17.77
CA PRO A 49 13.37 -1.35 -18.93
C PRO A 49 12.91 0.11 -18.83
N VAL A 50 12.85 0.84 -19.94
CA VAL A 50 12.28 2.19 -19.91
C VAL A 50 10.83 2.17 -19.44
N ALA A 51 10.41 3.20 -18.71
CA ALA A 51 9.07 3.32 -18.13
C ALA A 51 7.96 3.12 -19.18
N ALA A 52 8.17 3.59 -20.41
CA ALA A 52 7.25 3.37 -21.53
C ALA A 52 7.04 1.89 -21.87
N TYR A 53 8.10 1.06 -21.81
CA TYR A 53 7.98 -0.39 -22.00
C TYR A 53 7.20 -1.02 -20.84
N ALA A 54 7.52 -0.65 -19.60
CA ALA A 54 6.81 -1.17 -18.43
C ALA A 54 5.31 -0.85 -18.48
N ARG A 55 4.95 0.39 -18.90
CA ARG A 55 3.56 0.81 -19.14
C ARG A 55 2.90 0.00 -20.26
N ALA A 56 3.61 -0.26 -21.35
CA ALA A 56 3.08 -1.09 -22.44
C ALA A 56 2.87 -2.56 -22.03
N ASN A 57 3.64 -3.06 -21.05
CA ASN A 57 3.50 -4.39 -20.46
C ASN A 57 2.63 -4.39 -19.18
N ALA A 58 1.72 -3.42 -19.03
CA ALA A 58 0.75 -3.40 -17.93
C ALA A 58 -0.21 -4.62 -18.00
N PRO A 59 -0.83 -5.03 -16.87
CA PRO A 59 -1.87 -6.05 -16.86
C PRO A 59 -2.97 -5.74 -17.88
N GLN A 60 -3.27 -6.72 -18.75
CA GLN A 60 -4.31 -6.60 -19.77
C GLN A 60 -5.65 -7.06 -19.18
N ILE A 61 -6.33 -6.16 -18.46
CA ILE A 61 -7.66 -6.40 -17.89
C ILE A 61 -8.72 -6.15 -18.96
N ASP A 62 -9.62 -7.12 -19.18
CA ASP A 62 -10.78 -6.93 -20.05
C ASP A 62 -11.87 -6.14 -19.31
N TRP A 63 -11.84 -4.83 -19.46
CA TRP A 63 -12.84 -3.93 -18.90
C TRP A 63 -14.21 -4.05 -19.58
N SER A 64 -14.29 -4.57 -20.81
CA SER A 64 -15.56 -4.63 -21.56
C SER A 64 -16.55 -5.65 -20.99
N SER A 65 -16.05 -6.67 -20.29
CA SER A 65 -16.83 -7.70 -19.62
C SER A 65 -16.94 -7.49 -18.10
N TYR A 66 -16.39 -6.40 -17.57
CA TYR A 66 -16.37 -6.11 -16.15
C TYR A 66 -17.18 -4.85 -15.83
N THR A 67 -17.98 -4.91 -14.76
CA THR A 67 -18.65 -3.73 -14.19
C THR A 67 -18.11 -3.54 -12.78
N PRO A 68 -17.33 -2.48 -12.52
CA PRO A 68 -16.83 -2.23 -11.19
C PRO A 68 -17.98 -2.09 -10.18
N PRO A 69 -17.85 -2.68 -8.98
CA PRO A 69 -18.92 -2.64 -7.99
C PRO A 69 -19.06 -1.22 -7.45
N ARG A 70 -20.25 -0.64 -7.63
CA ARG A 70 -20.57 0.66 -7.02
C ARG A 70 -20.75 0.52 -5.51
N PRO A 71 -20.04 1.28 -4.67
CA PRO A 71 -20.25 1.30 -3.23
C PRO A 71 -21.71 1.57 -2.83
N ARG A 72 -22.24 0.75 -1.93
CA ARG A 72 -23.61 0.89 -1.41
C ARG A 72 -23.84 2.27 -0.76
N MET A 73 -22.84 2.77 -0.03
CA MET A 73 -22.96 4.00 0.76
C MET A 73 -22.88 5.29 -0.07
N LEU A 74 -22.55 5.23 -1.36
CA LEU A 74 -22.54 6.39 -2.25
C LEU A 74 -23.93 6.80 -2.74
N ALA A 75 -25.01 6.18 -2.27
CA ALA A 75 -26.37 6.58 -2.60
C ALA A 75 -26.68 7.99 -2.04
N GLY A 76 -26.46 9.04 -2.84
CA GLY A 76 -26.97 10.41 -2.60
C GLY A 76 -25.92 11.51 -2.36
N SER A 77 -24.67 11.19 -2.02
CA SER A 77 -23.66 12.19 -1.59
C SER A 77 -22.40 12.30 -2.46
N GLY A 78 -22.24 11.46 -3.50
CA GLY A 78 -21.08 11.51 -4.41
C GLY A 78 -19.78 10.97 -3.82
N SER A 79 -19.52 11.17 -2.52
CA SER A 79 -18.48 10.52 -1.71
C SER A 79 -19.05 10.11 -0.35
N PHE A 80 -18.38 9.18 0.35
CA PHE A 80 -18.81 8.72 1.67
C PHE A 80 -17.63 8.69 2.62
N THR A 81 -17.83 9.20 3.85
CA THR A 81 -16.88 9.10 4.97
C THR A 81 -17.63 8.62 6.21
N ARG A 82 -17.03 7.69 6.96
CA ARG A 82 -17.60 7.20 8.23
C ARG A 82 -16.53 7.21 9.31
N LEU A 83 -16.91 7.79 10.45
CA LEU A 83 -16.12 7.81 11.67
C LEU A 83 -16.59 6.73 12.64
N PHE A 84 -15.62 6.16 13.34
CA PHE A 84 -15.81 5.29 14.50
C PHE A 84 -14.97 5.87 15.63
N ASP A 85 -15.63 6.24 16.73
CA ASP A 85 -14.99 6.73 17.94
C ASP A 85 -15.38 5.80 19.10
N GLY A 86 -14.40 5.08 19.64
CA GLY A 86 -14.62 4.04 20.66
C GLY A 86 -15.10 2.71 20.08
N TYR A 87 -14.38 2.17 19.08
CA TYR A 87 -14.67 0.83 18.57
C TYR A 87 -14.42 -0.24 19.65
N PRO A 88 -15.32 -1.24 19.81
CA PRO A 88 -15.17 -2.27 20.84
C PRO A 88 -13.88 -3.08 20.69
N LEU A 89 -12.99 -2.99 21.68
CA LEU A 89 -11.70 -3.71 21.67
C LEU A 89 -11.89 -5.21 21.85
N GLU A 90 -12.96 -5.62 22.54
CA GLU A 90 -13.36 -7.01 22.66
C GLU A 90 -13.64 -7.66 21.31
N GLU A 91 -14.23 -6.90 20.36
CA GLU A 91 -14.47 -7.39 19.00
C GLU A 91 -13.14 -7.50 18.23
N LEU A 92 -12.21 -6.56 18.43
CA LEU A 92 -10.92 -6.55 17.74
C LEU A 92 -10.01 -7.71 18.15
N ARG A 93 -10.19 -8.26 19.36
CA ARG A 93 -9.46 -9.44 19.84
C ARG A 93 -9.64 -10.65 18.93
N ASP A 94 -10.84 -10.83 18.36
CA ASP A 94 -11.18 -11.97 17.52
C ASP A 94 -10.51 -11.92 16.12
N TYR A 95 -9.91 -10.78 15.76
CA TYR A 95 -9.26 -10.55 14.47
C TYR A 95 -7.73 -10.47 14.58
N ILE A 96 -7.16 -10.78 15.76
CA ILE A 96 -5.70 -10.72 15.96
C ILE A 96 -5.01 -11.86 15.21
N ASP A 97 -4.03 -11.52 14.36
CA ASP A 97 -2.96 -12.44 14.00
C ASP A 97 -1.88 -12.41 15.08
N TRP A 98 -1.79 -13.50 15.84
CA TRP A 98 -0.82 -13.67 16.91
C TRP A 98 0.57 -14.06 16.42
N THR A 99 0.75 -14.45 15.16
CA THR A 99 2.06 -14.86 14.64
C THR A 99 3.09 -13.73 14.69
N PRO A 100 2.78 -12.48 14.26
CA PRO A 100 3.72 -11.38 14.40
C PRO A 100 3.92 -10.96 15.87
N PHE A 101 2.93 -11.14 16.75
CA PHE A 101 3.10 -10.91 18.19
C PHE A 101 4.26 -11.76 18.73
N PHE A 102 4.24 -13.08 18.52
CA PHE A 102 5.35 -13.94 18.94
C PHE A 102 6.68 -13.59 18.26
N THR A 103 6.61 -13.17 16.99
CA THR A 103 7.81 -12.74 16.25
C THR A 103 8.46 -11.51 16.88
N THR A 104 7.67 -10.53 17.33
CA THR A 104 8.16 -9.34 18.07
C THR A 104 8.88 -9.71 19.37
N TRP A 105 8.44 -10.80 20.02
CA TRP A 105 9.07 -11.37 21.21
C TRP A 105 10.18 -12.40 20.88
N GLU A 106 10.72 -12.36 19.66
CA GLU A 106 11.79 -13.22 19.16
C GLU A 106 11.48 -14.73 19.20
N MET A 107 10.20 -15.10 19.31
CA MET A 107 9.75 -16.49 19.34
C MET A 107 9.44 -16.97 17.92
N LYS A 108 10.25 -17.90 17.41
CA LYS A 108 10.07 -18.46 16.06
C LYS A 108 8.96 -19.51 16.04
N GLY A 109 7.91 -19.25 15.28
CA GLY A 109 6.84 -20.20 15.01
C GLY A 109 5.55 -19.50 14.60
N ARG A 110 4.64 -20.24 13.97
CA ARG A 110 3.31 -19.75 13.62
C ARG A 110 2.34 -20.03 14.77
N TYR A 111 1.42 -19.12 15.06
CA TYR A 111 0.30 -19.41 15.96
C TYR A 111 -0.76 -20.26 15.24
N PRO A 112 -1.40 -21.27 15.89
CA PRO A 112 -1.22 -21.69 17.28
C PRO A 112 -0.11 -22.74 17.51
N ASP A 113 0.56 -23.21 16.45
CA ASP A 113 1.56 -24.29 16.53
C ASP A 113 2.71 -24.00 17.51
N ILE A 114 3.12 -22.73 17.63
CA ILE A 114 4.17 -22.28 18.55
C ILE A 114 3.84 -22.61 20.01
N LEU A 115 2.56 -22.63 20.39
CA LEU A 115 2.11 -22.98 21.73
C LEU A 115 2.39 -24.44 22.08
N ASN A 116 2.58 -25.31 21.08
CA ASN A 116 2.90 -26.72 21.24
C ASN A 116 4.37 -27.04 20.90
N SER A 117 5.20 -26.01 20.66
CA SER A 117 6.61 -26.18 20.33
C SER A 117 7.37 -26.89 21.46
N PRO A 118 8.15 -27.95 21.19
CA PRO A 118 8.95 -28.62 22.21
C PRO A 118 10.00 -27.73 22.89
N SER A 119 10.53 -26.73 22.16
CA SER A 119 11.59 -25.85 22.66
C SER A 119 11.08 -24.55 23.27
N ALA A 120 9.94 -24.04 22.79
CA ALA A 120 9.44 -22.71 23.15
C ALA A 120 8.01 -22.70 23.73
N GLY A 121 7.29 -23.83 23.69
CA GLY A 121 5.85 -23.86 23.99
C GLY A 121 5.47 -23.43 25.40
N THR A 122 6.32 -23.68 26.40
CA THR A 122 6.07 -23.24 27.78
C THR A 122 6.08 -21.71 27.90
N GLU A 123 7.13 -21.06 27.39
CA GLU A 123 7.23 -19.59 27.43
C GLU A 123 6.21 -18.94 26.49
N ALA A 124 5.94 -19.54 25.32
CA ALA A 124 4.94 -19.03 24.39
C ALA A 124 3.53 -19.05 25.00
N ARG A 125 3.16 -20.13 25.71
CA ARG A 125 1.88 -20.18 26.44
C ARG A 125 1.81 -19.14 27.55
N ARG A 126 2.87 -19.00 28.34
CA ARG A 126 2.92 -18.00 29.41
C ARG A 126 2.76 -16.57 28.87
N LEU A 127 3.51 -16.22 27.83
CA LEU A 127 3.41 -14.91 27.18
C LEU A 127 2.02 -14.69 26.58
N PHE A 128 1.42 -15.73 26.00
CA PHE A 128 0.06 -15.66 25.48
C PHE A 128 -0.98 -15.45 26.58
N ASP A 129 -0.85 -16.15 27.70
CA ASP A 129 -1.73 -16.01 28.86
C ASP A 129 -1.63 -14.58 29.42
N ASP A 130 -0.41 -14.09 29.66
CA ASP A 130 -0.16 -12.71 30.12
C ASP A 130 -0.75 -11.66 29.15
N ALA A 131 -0.62 -11.90 27.84
CA ALA A 131 -1.19 -11.03 26.80
C ALA A 131 -2.72 -10.99 26.84
N ASN A 132 -3.36 -12.14 27.03
CA ASN A 132 -4.81 -12.24 27.12
C ASN A 132 -5.34 -11.64 28.44
N ASP A 133 -4.63 -11.84 29.55
CA ASP A 133 -4.96 -11.21 30.84
C ASP A 133 -4.86 -9.68 30.76
N MET A 134 -3.83 -9.16 30.08
CA MET A 134 -3.71 -7.72 29.85
C MET A 134 -4.79 -7.19 28.91
N LEU A 135 -5.17 -7.92 27.86
CA LEU A 135 -6.30 -7.55 27.00
C LEU A 135 -7.61 -7.46 27.81
N ASP A 136 -7.86 -8.41 28.72
CA ASP A 136 -9.04 -8.38 29.58
C ASP A 136 -9.07 -7.12 30.47
N LEU A 137 -7.92 -6.74 31.04
CA LEU A 137 -7.78 -5.50 31.82
C LEU A 137 -8.00 -4.26 30.96
N LEU A 138 -7.39 -4.23 29.77
CA LEU A 138 -7.42 -3.12 28.84
C LEU A 138 -8.86 -2.80 28.39
N VAL A 139 -9.65 -3.84 28.11
CA VAL A 139 -11.09 -3.75 27.82
C VAL A 139 -11.87 -3.30 29.06
N LYS A 140 -11.70 -3.99 30.19
CA LYS A 140 -12.46 -3.73 31.42
C LYS A 140 -12.27 -2.32 31.95
N GLU A 141 -11.05 -1.82 31.90
CA GLU A 141 -10.64 -0.52 32.45
C GLU A 141 -10.57 0.58 31.39
N ASN A 142 -10.87 0.28 30.13
CA ASN A 142 -10.85 1.22 29.00
C ASN A 142 -9.52 1.99 28.89
N TRP A 143 -8.39 1.29 28.95
CA TRP A 143 -7.08 1.95 28.88
C TRP A 143 -6.83 2.60 27.51
N LEU A 144 -7.36 2.00 26.45
CA LEU A 144 -7.19 2.45 25.07
C LEU A 144 -8.53 2.78 24.43
N THR A 145 -8.54 3.73 23.51
CA THR A 145 -9.69 4.03 22.65
C THR A 145 -9.35 3.71 21.19
N ALA A 146 -10.12 2.83 20.57
CA ALA A 146 -10.02 2.55 19.15
C ALA A 146 -10.80 3.57 18.32
N ARG A 147 -10.14 4.22 17.36
CA ARG A 147 -10.75 5.17 16.43
C ARG A 147 -10.43 4.82 14.98
N ALA A 148 -11.40 5.03 14.10
CA ALA A 148 -11.23 4.81 12.67
C ALA A 148 -11.97 5.84 11.83
N VAL A 149 -11.41 6.13 10.67
CA VAL A 149 -12.09 6.80 9.57
C VAL A 149 -11.95 5.93 8.33
N ILE A 150 -13.05 5.69 7.64
CA ILE A 150 -13.06 5.10 6.29
C ILE A 150 -13.70 6.07 5.32
N GLY A 151 -13.27 6.02 4.06
CA GLY A 151 -13.89 6.77 2.97
C GLY A 151 -13.99 5.95 1.69
N LEU A 152 -14.98 6.26 0.86
CA LEU A 152 -15.24 5.64 -0.44
C LEU A 152 -15.50 6.75 -1.47
N PHE A 153 -14.82 6.69 -2.61
CA PHE A 153 -14.80 7.78 -3.58
C PHE A 153 -14.89 7.26 -5.02
N PRO A 154 -15.62 7.96 -5.92
CA PRO A 154 -15.53 7.73 -7.36
C PRO A 154 -14.10 7.98 -7.82
N ALA A 155 -13.56 7.03 -8.59
CA ALA A 155 -12.19 7.08 -9.06
C ALA A 155 -12.03 6.46 -10.46
N ASN A 156 -11.01 6.90 -11.19
CA ASN A 156 -10.57 6.27 -12.44
C ASN A 156 -9.07 6.43 -12.60
N THR A 157 -8.46 5.53 -13.35
CA THR A 157 -7.02 5.61 -13.65
C THR A 157 -6.75 6.50 -14.86
N CYS A 158 -5.69 7.29 -14.78
CA CYS A 158 -5.10 8.03 -15.90
C CYS A 158 -3.58 7.81 -15.91
N GLY A 159 -3.11 6.91 -16.78
CA GLY A 159 -1.71 6.48 -16.77
C GLY A 159 -1.40 5.60 -15.55
N ASP A 160 -0.41 5.98 -14.74
CA ASP A 160 -0.04 5.26 -13.50
C ASP A 160 -0.68 5.88 -12.25
N ASP A 161 -1.59 6.83 -12.41
CA ASP A 161 -2.25 7.54 -11.31
C ASP A 161 -3.74 7.21 -11.20
N THR A 162 -4.26 7.25 -9.99
CA THR A 162 -5.70 7.16 -9.74
C THR A 162 -6.27 8.55 -9.44
N LEU A 163 -7.16 9.04 -10.30
CA LEU A 163 -7.92 10.26 -10.09
C LEU A 163 -9.07 9.98 -9.12
N ILE A 164 -9.19 10.80 -8.07
CA ILE A 164 -10.34 10.78 -7.15
C ILE A 164 -11.21 11.99 -7.44
N TYR A 165 -12.50 11.78 -7.67
CA TYR A 165 -13.45 12.84 -8.00
C TYR A 165 -14.19 13.36 -6.77
N THR A 166 -14.73 14.58 -6.88
CA THR A 166 -15.58 15.18 -5.83
C THR A 166 -16.91 14.44 -5.66
N ASP A 167 -17.46 13.92 -6.75
CA ASP A 167 -18.73 13.20 -6.80
C ASP A 167 -18.84 12.27 -8.03
N GLU A 168 -20.00 11.60 -8.17
CA GLU A 168 -20.25 10.63 -9.25
C GLU A 168 -20.39 11.24 -10.64
N SER A 169 -20.47 12.58 -10.78
CA SER A 169 -20.43 13.24 -12.08
C SER A 169 -19.06 13.12 -12.75
N ARG A 170 -18.00 12.91 -11.94
CA ARG A 170 -16.60 12.81 -12.39
C ARG A 170 -16.14 14.05 -13.20
N SER A 171 -16.77 15.19 -12.95
CA SER A 171 -16.48 16.45 -13.65
C SER A 171 -15.30 17.22 -13.03
N GLN A 172 -15.05 17.03 -11.73
CA GLN A 172 -13.98 17.69 -10.99
C GLN A 172 -13.14 16.65 -10.23
N VAL A 173 -11.83 16.66 -10.49
CA VAL A 173 -10.85 15.90 -9.72
C VAL A 173 -10.65 16.59 -8.37
N ARG A 174 -10.88 15.86 -7.27
CA ARG A 174 -10.62 16.30 -5.90
C ARG A 174 -9.15 16.17 -5.55
N THR A 175 -8.55 15.03 -5.88
CA THR A 175 -7.13 14.75 -5.65
C THR A 175 -6.66 13.60 -6.55
N THR A 176 -5.36 13.35 -6.59
CA THR A 176 -4.74 12.28 -7.36
C THR A 176 -3.89 11.40 -6.45
N LEU A 177 -4.05 10.08 -6.56
CA LEU A 177 -3.17 9.11 -5.93
C LEU A 177 -2.07 8.74 -6.93
N HIS A 178 -0.82 8.84 -6.49
CA HIS A 178 0.32 8.62 -7.36
C HIS A 178 0.95 7.26 -7.13
N HIS A 179 0.93 6.40 -8.16
CA HIS A 179 1.50 5.07 -8.06
C HIS A 179 2.78 4.92 -8.88
N LEU A 180 3.62 4.01 -8.40
CA LEU A 180 4.78 3.51 -9.12
C LEU A 180 4.40 2.21 -9.86
N ARG A 181 5.20 1.88 -10.86
CA ARG A 181 5.08 0.68 -11.67
C ARG A 181 6.35 -0.15 -11.55
N GLN A 182 6.18 -1.47 -11.43
CA GLN A 182 7.28 -2.41 -11.56
C GLN A 182 8.02 -2.14 -12.87
N GLN A 183 9.32 -1.92 -12.79
CA GLN A 183 10.12 -1.57 -13.97
C GLN A 183 11.14 -2.64 -14.31
N GLY A 184 11.31 -3.67 -13.48
CA GLY A 184 12.20 -4.80 -13.75
C GLY A 184 11.78 -5.62 -14.97
N ALA A 185 12.75 -6.27 -15.61
CA ALA A 185 12.47 -7.20 -16.70
C ALA A 185 11.75 -8.44 -16.16
N HIS A 186 10.59 -8.76 -16.74
CA HIS A 186 9.83 -9.95 -16.41
C HIS A 186 9.92 -10.99 -17.53
N ARG A 187 9.61 -12.25 -17.19
CA ARG A 187 9.45 -13.31 -18.19
C ARG A 187 8.25 -12.99 -19.08
N GLU A 188 8.24 -13.52 -20.29
CA GLU A 188 7.10 -13.37 -21.20
C GLU A 188 5.79 -13.81 -20.54
N GLY A 189 4.74 -13.02 -20.71
CA GLY A 189 3.43 -13.23 -20.09
C GLY A 189 3.30 -12.72 -18.65
N VAL A 190 4.37 -12.20 -18.03
CA VAL A 190 4.31 -11.57 -16.70
C VAL A 190 4.31 -10.05 -16.85
N ALA A 191 3.21 -9.43 -16.44
CA ALA A 191 3.00 -7.99 -16.54
C ALA A 191 3.84 -7.18 -15.53
N ASN A 192 4.17 -5.95 -15.92
CA ASN A 192 4.76 -4.92 -15.06
C ASN A 192 3.64 -4.17 -14.34
N LYS A 193 3.36 -4.54 -13.09
CA LYS A 193 2.18 -4.08 -12.34
C LYS A 193 2.38 -2.70 -11.71
N SER A 194 1.30 -1.93 -11.67
CA SER A 194 1.06 -0.80 -10.77
C SER A 194 -0.27 -1.04 -10.04
N VAL A 195 -0.44 -0.49 -8.85
CA VAL A 195 -1.72 -0.61 -8.12
C VAL A 195 -2.85 0.10 -8.89
N ALA A 196 -2.51 1.15 -9.64
CA ALA A 196 -3.43 1.90 -10.52
C ALA A 196 -4.11 1.01 -11.59
N ASP A 197 -3.48 -0.11 -11.97
CA ASP A 197 -4.01 -1.00 -13.00
C ASP A 197 -5.36 -1.63 -12.59
N PHE A 198 -5.65 -1.67 -11.29
CA PHE A 198 -6.83 -2.32 -10.73
C PHE A 198 -8.03 -1.38 -10.54
N VAL A 199 -8.03 -0.23 -11.23
CA VAL A 199 -9.14 0.73 -11.30
C VAL A 199 -9.39 1.06 -12.76
N ALA A 200 -10.65 1.13 -13.16
CA ALA A 200 -11.02 1.31 -14.56
C ALA A 200 -10.42 2.61 -15.12
N PRO A 201 -9.70 2.55 -16.25
CA PRO A 201 -9.16 3.72 -16.91
C PRO A 201 -10.26 4.69 -17.37
N VAL A 202 -9.94 5.99 -17.41
CA VAL A 202 -10.89 7.05 -17.82
C VAL A 202 -11.47 6.86 -19.22
N ASP A 203 -10.72 6.27 -20.15
CA ASP A 203 -11.13 6.05 -21.54
C ASP A 203 -12.14 4.91 -21.71
N THR A 204 -12.27 4.02 -20.72
CA THR A 204 -13.31 2.98 -20.70
C THR A 204 -14.72 3.55 -20.50
N GLY A 205 -14.82 4.74 -19.90
CA GLY A 205 -16.09 5.33 -19.47
C GLY A 205 -16.79 4.60 -18.31
N LEU A 206 -16.15 3.59 -17.72
CA LEU A 206 -16.72 2.85 -16.58
C LEU A 206 -16.62 3.65 -15.28
N ALA A 207 -17.66 3.54 -14.46
CA ALA A 207 -17.70 4.12 -13.14
C ALA A 207 -17.02 3.19 -12.12
N ASP A 208 -15.77 3.49 -11.76
CA ASP A 208 -15.01 2.76 -10.73
C ASP A 208 -14.78 3.61 -9.47
N TYR A 209 -14.22 3.01 -8.43
CA TYR A 209 -14.14 3.57 -7.08
C TYR A 209 -12.87 3.09 -6.37
N VAL A 210 -12.41 3.91 -5.43
CA VAL A 210 -11.34 3.58 -4.50
C VAL A 210 -11.81 3.96 -3.09
N GLY A 211 -11.38 3.18 -2.10
CA GLY A 211 -11.56 3.52 -0.70
C GLY A 211 -10.26 3.92 -0.02
N ALA A 212 -10.37 4.46 1.18
CA ALA A 212 -9.25 4.79 2.05
C ALA A 212 -9.63 4.55 3.51
N PHE A 213 -8.64 4.32 4.36
CA PHE A 213 -8.84 4.21 5.80
C PHE A 213 -7.64 4.70 6.60
N ALA A 214 -7.93 5.11 7.84
CA ALA A 214 -6.96 5.21 8.90
C ALA A 214 -7.59 4.68 10.20
N VAL A 215 -6.86 3.86 10.93
CA VAL A 215 -7.27 3.27 12.22
C VAL A 215 -6.18 3.49 13.26
N THR A 216 -6.57 3.62 14.51
CA THR A 216 -5.64 3.59 15.65
C THR A 216 -6.32 2.95 16.85
N THR A 217 -5.51 2.29 17.66
CA THR A 217 -5.88 1.79 18.99
C THR A 217 -4.96 2.40 20.06
N GLY A 218 -4.09 3.34 19.69
CA GLY A 218 -3.10 3.92 20.59
C GLY A 218 -3.58 5.15 21.38
N ILE A 219 -4.83 5.58 21.26
CA ILE A 219 -5.33 6.75 22.00
C ILE A 219 -5.44 6.36 23.49
N GLY A 220 -4.75 7.10 24.35
CA GLY A 220 -4.68 6.85 25.80
C GLY A 220 -3.45 6.06 26.26
N ILE A 221 -2.70 5.44 25.33
CA ILE A 221 -1.58 4.53 25.67
C ILE A 221 -0.47 5.22 26.49
N ALA A 222 -0.17 6.48 26.19
CA ALA A 222 0.96 7.20 26.78
C ALA A 222 0.89 7.26 28.31
N GLY A 223 -0.30 7.48 28.88
CA GLY A 223 -0.48 7.55 30.34
C GLY A 223 -0.18 6.22 31.03
N LYS A 224 -0.57 5.09 30.42
CA LYS A 224 -0.28 3.76 30.97
C LYS A 224 1.18 3.36 30.81
N LEU A 225 1.81 3.73 29.71
CA LEU A 225 3.25 3.52 29.54
C LEU A 225 4.08 4.33 30.53
N GLU A 226 3.67 5.56 30.84
CA GLU A 226 4.31 6.36 31.88
C GLU A 226 4.16 5.71 33.27
N GLN A 227 2.98 5.17 33.58
CA GLN A 227 2.74 4.42 34.82
C GLN A 227 3.69 3.22 34.94
N PHE A 228 3.74 2.35 33.92
CA PHE A 228 4.63 1.18 33.94
C PHE A 228 6.11 1.57 34.06
N ARG A 229 6.55 2.64 33.37
CA ARG A 229 7.92 3.16 33.50
C ARG A 229 8.23 3.64 34.92
N ALA A 230 7.29 4.32 35.57
CA ALA A 230 7.45 4.79 36.95
C ALA A 230 7.53 3.62 37.96
N GLU A 231 6.88 2.50 37.63
CA GLU A 231 6.91 1.25 38.40
C GLU A 231 8.10 0.34 38.04
N HIS A 232 8.94 0.73 37.07
CA HIS A 232 10.01 -0.09 36.49
C HIS A 232 9.54 -1.43 35.91
N ASP A 233 8.30 -1.46 35.39
CA ASP A 233 7.69 -2.61 34.75
C ASP A 233 7.84 -2.53 33.22
N ASP A 234 9.07 -2.76 32.75
CA ASP A 234 9.38 -2.74 31.32
C ASP A 234 8.65 -3.84 30.55
N TYR A 235 8.37 -4.98 31.21
CA TYR A 235 7.66 -6.11 30.60
C TYR A 235 6.25 -5.71 30.22
N SER A 236 5.48 -5.16 31.17
CA SER A 236 4.10 -4.75 30.91
C SER A 236 4.02 -3.59 29.93
N ALA A 237 5.01 -2.69 29.92
CA ALA A 237 5.09 -1.62 28.93
C ALA A 237 5.26 -2.17 27.49
N ILE A 238 6.20 -3.09 27.29
CA ILE A 238 6.43 -3.71 25.97
C ILE A 238 5.23 -4.57 25.57
N LEU A 239 4.60 -5.26 26.51
CA LEU A 239 3.40 -6.06 26.27
C LEU A 239 2.23 -5.18 25.83
N LEU A 240 2.01 -4.05 26.50
CA LEU A 240 0.97 -3.09 26.14
C LEU A 240 1.21 -2.48 24.74
N GLU A 241 2.43 -2.08 24.43
CA GLU A 241 2.78 -1.56 23.10
C GLU A 241 2.56 -2.62 22.01
N SER A 242 2.98 -3.86 22.27
CA SER A 242 2.79 -5.00 21.35
C SER A 242 1.31 -5.29 21.13
N LEU A 243 0.50 -5.29 22.19
CA LEU A 243 -0.95 -5.52 22.11
C LEU A 243 -1.67 -4.39 21.39
N ALA A 244 -1.30 -3.14 21.63
CA ALA A 244 -1.88 -2.01 20.92
C ALA A 244 -1.63 -2.13 19.41
N ASP A 245 -0.39 -2.48 19.01
CA ASP A 245 -0.04 -2.72 17.61
C ASP A 245 -0.87 -3.87 16.99
N ARG A 246 -1.01 -5.01 17.70
CA ARG A 246 -1.86 -6.13 17.26
C ARG A 246 -3.32 -5.72 17.09
N LEU A 247 -3.85 -4.92 18.01
CA LEU A 247 -5.22 -4.39 17.94
C LEU A 247 -5.38 -3.39 16.78
N ALA A 248 -4.35 -2.61 16.44
CA ALA A 248 -4.42 -1.70 15.29
C ALA A 248 -4.48 -2.46 13.96
N GLU A 249 -3.69 -3.52 13.82
CA GLU A 249 -3.73 -4.41 12.64
C GLU A 249 -5.04 -5.17 12.54
N SER A 250 -5.55 -5.70 13.66
CA SER A 250 -6.85 -6.38 13.68
C SER A 250 -7.99 -5.42 13.38
N PHE A 251 -7.87 -4.15 13.77
CA PHE A 251 -8.83 -3.10 13.40
C PHE A 251 -8.79 -2.80 11.90
N ALA A 252 -7.61 -2.77 11.28
CA ALA A 252 -7.48 -2.60 9.83
C ALA A 252 -8.14 -3.76 9.07
N GLU A 253 -7.93 -5.01 9.52
CA GLU A 253 -8.61 -6.20 8.97
C GLU A 253 -10.13 -6.10 9.13
N ARG A 254 -10.59 -5.72 10.33
CA ARG A 254 -12.02 -5.58 10.62
C ARG A 254 -12.68 -4.50 9.77
N MET A 255 -12.06 -3.32 9.65
CA MET A 255 -12.56 -2.24 8.78
C MET A 255 -12.59 -2.67 7.32
N HIS A 256 -11.57 -3.38 6.86
CA HIS A 256 -11.57 -3.91 5.50
C HIS A 256 -12.73 -4.89 5.29
N GLN A 257 -12.93 -5.86 6.18
CA GLN A 257 -14.04 -6.80 6.10
C GLN A 257 -15.40 -6.07 6.04
N ARG A 258 -15.64 -5.08 6.90
CA ARG A 258 -16.88 -4.28 6.88
C ARG A 258 -17.01 -3.44 5.62
N VAL A 259 -15.93 -2.94 5.06
CA VAL A 259 -15.96 -2.26 3.75
C VAL A 259 -16.43 -3.24 2.66
N ARG A 260 -15.88 -4.45 2.62
CA ARG A 260 -16.29 -5.46 1.62
C ARG A 260 -17.74 -5.89 1.77
N THR A 261 -18.22 -6.09 3.00
CA THR A 261 -19.54 -6.70 3.28
C THR A 261 -20.66 -5.68 3.48
N GLU A 262 -20.38 -4.52 4.08
CA GLU A 262 -21.39 -3.55 4.51
C GLU A 262 -21.34 -2.24 3.69
N PHE A 263 -20.17 -1.58 3.62
CA PHE A 263 -20.08 -0.18 3.13
C PHE A 263 -19.89 -0.08 1.61
N TRP A 264 -18.88 -0.76 1.07
CA TRP A 264 -18.76 -0.95 -0.37
C TRP A 264 -19.75 -2.04 -0.81
N GLY A 265 -19.76 -3.17 -0.10
CA GLY A 265 -20.81 -4.18 -0.19
C GLY A 265 -20.71 -5.12 -1.39
N TYR A 266 -19.54 -5.22 -2.04
CA TYR A 266 -19.33 -6.14 -3.16
C TYR A 266 -19.21 -7.62 -2.74
N ALA A 267 -19.06 -7.89 -1.44
CA ALA A 267 -18.96 -9.22 -0.86
C ALA A 267 -19.97 -9.44 0.28
N ALA A 268 -21.21 -8.96 0.14
CA ALA A 268 -22.23 -8.96 1.21
C ALA A 268 -22.60 -10.34 1.82
N ARG A 269 -22.16 -11.45 1.22
CA ARG A 269 -22.38 -12.82 1.70
C ARG A 269 -21.10 -13.51 2.20
N GLU A 270 -19.99 -12.79 2.26
CA GLU A 270 -18.72 -13.30 2.78
C GLU A 270 -18.87 -13.76 4.24
N GLN A 271 -18.34 -14.94 4.54
CA GLN A 271 -18.40 -15.61 5.86
C GLN A 271 -17.05 -16.29 6.09
N LEU A 272 -15.98 -15.49 6.17
CA LEU A 272 -14.62 -15.97 6.39
C LEU A 272 -14.32 -16.00 7.89
N ASP A 273 -13.64 -17.04 8.35
CA ASP A 273 -13.03 -17.06 9.69
C ASP A 273 -11.72 -16.26 9.72
N ASN A 274 -11.13 -16.11 10.92
CA ASN A 274 -9.91 -15.30 11.08
C ASN A 274 -8.70 -15.89 10.34
N ASP A 275 -8.57 -17.22 10.26
CA ASP A 275 -7.46 -17.85 9.53
C ASP A 275 -7.59 -17.60 8.02
N GLU A 276 -8.80 -17.59 7.50
CA GLU A 276 -9.10 -17.25 6.11
C GLU A 276 -8.90 -15.76 5.80
N LEU A 277 -9.18 -14.87 6.76
CA LEU A 277 -8.87 -13.44 6.66
C LEU A 277 -7.35 -13.20 6.62
N ILE A 278 -6.59 -13.83 7.53
CA ILE A 278 -5.11 -13.75 7.55
C ILE A 278 -4.52 -14.31 6.25
N ALA A 279 -5.12 -15.36 5.70
CA ALA A 279 -4.72 -15.93 4.41
C ALA A 279 -5.23 -15.13 3.20
N GLU A 280 -5.85 -13.97 3.42
CA GLU A 280 -6.36 -13.04 2.41
C GLU A 280 -7.34 -13.70 1.42
N ARG A 281 -8.19 -14.64 1.88
CA ARG A 281 -9.16 -15.37 1.04
C ARG A 281 -10.39 -14.57 0.63
N TYR A 282 -10.25 -13.26 0.53
CA TYR A 282 -11.31 -12.34 0.12
C TYR A 282 -10.96 -11.66 -1.21
N THR A 283 -11.96 -11.02 -1.81
CA THR A 283 -11.76 -10.21 -3.03
C THR A 283 -11.33 -8.78 -2.67
N GLY A 284 -10.34 -8.26 -3.39
CA GLY A 284 -9.80 -6.92 -3.20
C GLY A 284 -8.61 -6.87 -2.25
N ILE A 285 -7.96 -5.70 -2.19
CA ILE A 285 -6.73 -5.47 -1.40
C ILE A 285 -6.79 -4.15 -0.66
N ARG A 286 -5.93 -4.00 0.35
CA ARG A 286 -5.84 -2.79 1.19
C ARG A 286 -4.42 -2.18 1.28
N PRO A 287 -3.75 -1.84 0.16
CA PRO A 287 -2.35 -1.43 0.16
C PRO A 287 -2.10 -0.17 0.98
N ALA A 288 -1.07 -0.22 1.81
CA ALA A 288 -0.65 0.87 2.68
C ALA A 288 0.59 1.59 2.12
N PRO A 289 0.62 2.94 2.09
CA PRO A 289 1.82 3.69 1.74
C PRO A 289 3.04 3.33 2.62
N GLY A 290 4.16 3.01 1.98
CA GLY A 290 5.38 2.48 2.60
C GLY A 290 5.57 0.96 2.46
N TYR A 291 4.51 0.22 2.11
CA TYR A 291 4.63 -1.20 1.83
C TYR A 291 5.18 -1.45 0.42
N PRO A 292 5.70 -2.65 0.12
CA PRO A 292 6.35 -2.93 -1.16
C PRO A 292 5.51 -2.66 -2.43
N ALA A 293 4.18 -2.73 -2.33
CA ALA A 293 3.26 -2.43 -3.43
C ALA A 293 3.02 -0.92 -3.64
N SER A 294 3.34 -0.10 -2.65
CA SER A 294 3.14 1.36 -2.66
C SER A 294 4.22 2.01 -1.79
N PRO A 295 5.51 1.97 -2.18
CA PRO A 295 6.63 2.26 -1.28
C PRO A 295 6.81 3.75 -0.96
N ASP A 296 6.17 4.66 -1.70
CA ASP A 296 6.21 6.09 -1.35
C ASP A 296 5.39 6.35 -0.08
N HIS A 297 6.08 6.69 1.00
CA HIS A 297 5.47 7.00 2.29
C HIS A 297 4.65 8.29 2.27
N THR A 298 4.92 9.22 1.35
CA THR A 298 4.31 10.55 1.32
C THR A 298 2.85 10.54 0.83
N GLU A 299 2.41 9.44 0.19
CA GLU A 299 1.00 9.26 -0.17
C GLU A 299 0.06 9.23 1.05
N LYS A 300 0.61 9.05 2.27
CA LYS A 300 -0.14 9.28 3.51
C LYS A 300 -0.65 10.72 3.62
N LEU A 301 0.07 11.73 3.11
CA LEU A 301 -0.40 13.12 3.15
C LEU A 301 -1.71 13.29 2.38
N THR A 302 -1.81 12.66 1.20
CA THR A 302 -3.03 12.65 0.40
C THR A 302 -4.17 11.97 1.15
N LEU A 303 -3.90 10.83 1.80
CA LEU A 303 -4.88 10.11 2.64
C LEU A 303 -5.35 10.98 3.82
N TRP A 304 -4.41 11.66 4.49
CA TRP A 304 -4.69 12.55 5.62
C TRP A 304 -5.62 13.69 5.24
N GLN A 305 -5.38 14.32 4.10
CA GLN A 305 -6.21 15.39 3.55
C GLN A 305 -7.56 14.88 3.04
N LEU A 306 -7.60 13.67 2.49
CA LEU A 306 -8.83 13.11 1.92
C LEU A 306 -9.86 12.75 3.01
N LEU A 307 -9.38 12.23 4.14
CA LEU A 307 -10.20 11.74 5.26
C LEU A 307 -10.20 12.67 6.48
N ASP A 308 -9.52 13.82 6.42
CA ASP A 308 -9.30 14.73 7.56
C ASP A 308 -8.84 13.96 8.82
N VAL A 309 -7.87 13.07 8.66
CA VAL A 309 -7.52 12.03 9.67
C VAL A 309 -7.17 12.63 11.03
N GLN A 310 -6.36 13.69 11.04
CA GLN A 310 -5.94 14.33 12.28
C GLN A 310 -7.12 14.91 13.06
N ASP A 311 -8.02 15.62 12.38
CA ASP A 311 -9.16 16.27 13.02
C ASP A 311 -10.24 15.25 13.42
N ASN A 312 -10.43 14.21 12.61
CA ASN A 312 -11.47 13.22 12.83
C ASN A 312 -11.12 12.17 13.88
N ILE A 313 -9.87 11.68 13.88
CA ILE A 313 -9.47 10.56 14.75
C ILE A 313 -8.16 10.77 15.52
N GLY A 314 -7.51 11.92 15.36
CA GLY A 314 -6.37 12.32 16.20
C GLY A 314 -5.02 11.70 15.83
N ILE A 315 -4.90 11.01 14.69
CA ILE A 315 -3.62 10.47 14.24
C ILE A 315 -2.85 11.57 13.50
N THR A 316 -1.61 11.81 13.91
CA THR A 316 -0.69 12.80 13.29
C THR A 316 0.41 12.11 12.49
N LEU A 317 0.99 12.82 11.52
CA LEU A 317 2.18 12.39 10.78
C LEU A 317 3.42 13.14 11.25
N THR A 318 4.53 12.43 11.44
CA THR A 318 5.86 13.04 11.62
C THR A 318 6.41 13.53 10.28
N GLU A 319 7.53 14.27 10.30
CA GLU A 319 8.26 14.67 9.10
C GLU A 319 8.69 13.48 8.23
N SER A 320 8.92 12.31 8.84
CA SER A 320 9.27 11.06 8.15
C SER A 320 8.06 10.22 7.72
N MET A 321 6.84 10.76 7.83
CA MET A 321 5.57 10.09 7.53
C MET A 321 5.29 8.87 8.44
N ALA A 322 5.90 8.83 9.63
CA ALA A 322 5.49 7.90 10.67
C ALA A 322 4.17 8.39 11.29
N MET A 323 3.29 7.46 11.66
CA MET A 323 2.01 7.77 12.28
C MET A 323 2.18 7.82 13.81
N TRP A 324 1.50 8.77 14.45
CA TRP A 324 1.36 8.81 15.90
C TRP A 324 -0.12 8.92 16.29
N PRO A 325 -0.65 8.06 17.18
CA PRO A 325 0.04 7.00 17.93
C PRO A 325 0.69 5.91 17.05
N GLY A 326 1.75 5.26 17.54
CA GLY A 326 2.48 4.26 16.77
C GLY A 326 1.63 3.05 16.36
N ALA A 327 0.70 2.64 17.24
CA ALA A 327 -0.33 1.64 16.96
C ALA A 327 -1.42 2.22 16.04
N SER A 328 -1.07 2.42 14.77
CA SER A 328 -1.94 2.96 13.73
C SER A 328 -1.66 2.30 12.39
N VAL A 329 -2.71 2.14 11.58
CA VAL A 329 -2.62 1.61 10.21
C VAL A 329 -3.42 2.52 9.29
N SER A 330 -2.90 2.80 8.09
CA SER A 330 -3.62 3.54 7.06
C SER A 330 -3.31 3.00 5.68
N GLY A 331 -4.28 3.12 4.78
CA GLY A 331 -4.13 2.62 3.41
C GLY A 331 -5.34 2.86 2.54
N TRP A 332 -5.29 2.26 1.37
CA TRP A 332 -6.31 2.36 0.33
C TRP A 332 -7.15 1.09 0.27
N TYR A 333 -8.29 1.10 -0.41
CA TYR A 333 -9.08 -0.09 -0.74
C TYR A 333 -9.30 -0.18 -2.25
N PHE A 334 -9.06 -1.36 -2.81
CA PHE A 334 -9.31 -1.68 -4.22
C PHE A 334 -10.17 -2.94 -4.33
N SER A 335 -11.26 -2.88 -5.10
CA SER A 335 -12.25 -3.98 -5.17
C SER A 335 -12.04 -4.94 -6.33
N HIS A 336 -11.17 -4.61 -7.30
CA HIS A 336 -11.03 -5.42 -8.50
C HIS A 336 -10.53 -6.85 -8.14
N PRO A 337 -11.14 -7.92 -8.67
CA PRO A 337 -10.83 -9.30 -8.24
C PRO A 337 -9.44 -9.79 -8.63
N GLN A 338 -8.78 -9.14 -9.57
CA GLN A 338 -7.38 -9.44 -9.94
C GLN A 338 -6.35 -8.61 -9.16
N ALA A 339 -6.81 -7.68 -8.30
CA ALA A 339 -5.93 -6.88 -7.48
C ALA A 339 -5.17 -7.78 -6.50
N GLN A 340 -3.88 -7.53 -6.36
CA GLN A 340 -2.98 -8.37 -5.57
C GLN A 340 -1.82 -7.53 -5.05
N TYR A 341 -1.23 -7.96 -3.93
CA TYR A 341 0.03 -7.39 -3.47
C TYR A 341 1.19 -7.84 -4.36
N PHE A 342 2.11 -6.92 -4.62
CA PHE A 342 3.34 -7.18 -5.34
C PHE A 342 4.44 -6.24 -4.82
N VAL A 343 5.69 -6.50 -5.20
CA VAL A 343 6.82 -5.63 -4.87
C VAL A 343 7.12 -4.77 -6.09
N VAL A 344 7.00 -3.44 -5.99
CA VAL A 344 7.37 -2.50 -7.06
C VAL A 344 8.82 -2.72 -7.49
N GLY A 345 9.70 -2.98 -6.53
CA GLY A 345 11.11 -3.29 -6.79
C GLY A 345 11.89 -2.05 -7.20
N ARG A 346 12.87 -2.25 -8.08
CA ARG A 346 13.83 -1.21 -8.50
C ARG A 346 13.31 -0.42 -9.70
N ILE A 347 13.38 0.90 -9.65
CA ILE A 347 12.91 1.85 -10.69
C ILE A 347 14.06 2.68 -11.28
N GLY A 348 13.93 3.01 -12.56
CA GLY A 348 14.91 3.77 -13.34
C GLY A 348 14.76 5.29 -13.21
N ARG A 349 15.79 6.03 -13.68
CA ARG A 349 15.83 7.51 -13.66
C ARG A 349 14.63 8.16 -14.37
N ASP A 350 14.15 7.53 -15.43
CA ASP A 350 13.01 8.00 -16.23
C ASP A 350 11.70 7.97 -15.44
N GLN A 351 11.42 6.87 -14.72
CA GLN A 351 10.23 6.79 -13.87
C GLN A 351 10.34 7.72 -12.66
N VAL A 352 11.53 7.86 -12.06
CA VAL A 352 11.75 8.80 -10.94
C VAL A 352 11.48 10.24 -11.39
N ALA A 353 11.98 10.66 -12.55
CA ALA A 353 11.74 11.99 -13.09
C ALA A 353 10.25 12.22 -13.42
N ASP A 354 9.58 11.23 -14.01
CA ASP A 354 8.13 11.27 -14.29
C ASP A 354 7.30 11.37 -13.01
N TYR A 355 7.63 10.58 -11.99
CA TYR A 355 6.97 10.60 -10.68
C TYR A 355 7.19 11.93 -9.96
N ALA A 356 8.43 12.45 -9.99
CA ALA A 356 8.76 13.76 -9.43
C ALA A 356 7.93 14.87 -10.10
N ALA A 357 7.81 14.83 -11.43
CA ALA A 357 7.00 15.80 -12.17
C ALA A 357 5.52 15.74 -11.78
N ARG A 358 4.94 14.53 -11.67
CA ARG A 358 3.55 14.32 -11.22
C ARG A 358 3.30 14.85 -9.80
N LYS A 359 4.26 14.65 -8.89
CA LYS A 359 4.20 15.08 -7.49
C LYS A 359 4.59 16.55 -7.28
N GLY A 360 5.10 17.23 -8.31
CA GLY A 360 5.66 18.58 -8.19
C GLY A 360 6.93 18.63 -7.34
N TRP A 361 7.70 17.55 -7.30
CA TRP A 361 8.94 17.44 -6.55
C TRP A 361 10.15 17.90 -7.35
N ASP A 362 11.16 18.40 -6.63
CA ASP A 362 12.50 18.50 -7.17
C ASP A 362 13.21 17.13 -7.15
N ASP A 363 14.32 17.05 -7.89
CA ASP A 363 15.09 15.83 -8.05
C ASP A 363 15.60 15.28 -6.71
N LYS A 364 16.06 16.17 -5.81
CA LYS A 364 16.57 15.80 -4.49
C LYS A 364 15.49 15.14 -3.63
N THR A 365 14.28 15.71 -3.63
CA THR A 365 13.14 15.18 -2.87
C THR A 365 12.74 13.81 -3.37
N ALA A 366 12.65 13.63 -4.70
CA ALA A 366 12.33 12.35 -5.30
C ALA A 366 13.36 11.26 -4.96
N HIS A 367 14.65 11.57 -5.07
CA HIS A 367 15.71 10.63 -4.70
C HIS A 367 15.72 10.30 -3.21
N SER A 368 15.38 11.25 -2.34
CA SER A 368 15.29 11.02 -0.90
C SER A 368 14.17 10.04 -0.55
N TRP A 369 12.94 10.30 -1.00
CA TRP A 369 11.78 9.46 -0.65
C TRP A 369 11.79 8.10 -1.36
N LEU A 370 12.33 8.03 -2.57
CA LEU A 370 12.39 6.80 -3.36
C LEU A 370 13.72 6.05 -3.25
N ALA A 371 14.64 6.49 -2.38
CA ALA A 371 15.97 5.90 -2.20
C ALA A 371 15.98 4.36 -2.12
N PRO A 372 15.08 3.70 -1.35
CA PRO A 372 15.06 2.24 -1.26
C PRO A 372 14.75 1.54 -2.59
N ASN A 373 14.12 2.24 -3.53
CA ASN A 373 13.64 1.71 -4.80
C ASN A 373 14.51 2.12 -6.00
N LEU A 374 15.53 2.98 -5.85
CA LEU A 374 16.37 3.39 -6.97
C LEU A 374 17.18 2.22 -7.53
N ALA A 375 17.20 2.07 -8.85
CA ALA A 375 18.01 1.06 -9.55
C ALA A 375 19.43 1.54 -9.90
N TYR A 376 19.79 2.73 -9.43
CA TYR A 376 21.01 3.44 -9.76
C TYR A 376 21.48 4.21 -8.52
N ASP A 377 22.73 4.64 -8.54
CA ASP A 377 23.29 5.49 -7.51
C ASP A 377 22.82 6.95 -7.73
N PRO A 378 22.08 7.55 -6.79
CA PRO A 378 21.83 8.99 -6.80
C PRO A 378 23.13 9.70 -6.41
N ASP A 379 23.70 10.45 -7.36
CA ASP A 379 24.99 11.14 -7.20
C ASP A 379 25.05 12.08 -5.99
#